data_AF-A0A165MFD5-F1
#
_entry.id   AF-A0A165MFD5-F1
#
_cell.length_a   1.000
_cell.length_b   1.000
_cell.length_c   1.000
_cell.angle_alpha   90.00
_cell.angle_beta   90.00
_cell.angle_gamma   90.00
#
_symmetry.space_group_name_H-M   'P 1'
#
loop_
_entity.id
_entity.type
_entity.pdbx_description
1 polymer ?
#
loop_
_entity_poly.entity_id
_entity_poly.type
_entity_poly.pdbx_seq_one_letter_code
_entity_poly.pdbx_strand_id
1 'polypeptide(L)'
;MVRKMLPKLLYAYVPESFGIVDLEGAKGLPDRIRSQCESIKCAHELSGTYRNHIAQMVDEINQLHPKLEEDLVDALSTLPPILNATRTAEADLLSTMVEASLIKLSLIRTRTHISLYGHASPSRPQANMTRALATAIGKLRAKQRTQEEEEHELDAQLAASSRTWHA
;
A
#
# COMPACT_ATOMS: atom_id res chain seq x y z
N MET A 1 -16.41 26.28 -44.42
CA MET A 1 -16.43 25.11 -45.32
C MET A 1 -17.84 24.52 -45.28
N VAL A 2 -18.67 24.95 -46.23
CA VAL A 2 -20.13 24.72 -46.29
C VAL A 2 -20.37 23.38 -46.99
N ARG A 3 -20.94 22.38 -46.29
CA ARG A 3 -21.40 21.15 -46.93
C ARG A 3 -22.91 21.23 -47.15
N LYS A 4 -23.25 21.66 -48.37
CA LYS A 4 -24.57 21.51 -48.99
C LYS A 4 -25.00 20.05 -48.97
N MET A 5 -26.20 19.76 -48.47
CA MET A 5 -27.05 18.67 -48.97
C MET A 5 -28.51 19.07 -48.78
N LEU A 6 -29.10 19.63 -49.84
CA LEU A 6 -30.54 19.55 -50.14
C LEU A 6 -30.71 18.40 -51.16
N PRO A 7 -31.94 17.98 -51.52
CA PRO A 7 -33.04 17.49 -50.68
C PRO A 7 -33.50 16.11 -51.22
N LYS A 8 -34.03 15.23 -50.38
CA LYS A 8 -34.75 14.03 -50.87
C LYS A 8 -36.22 14.12 -50.52
N LEU A 9 -36.97 14.58 -51.53
CA LEU A 9 -38.35 14.27 -51.83
C LEU A 9 -38.83 12.99 -51.11
N LEU A 10 -39.70 13.15 -50.12
CA LEU A 10 -40.68 12.12 -49.80
C LEU A 10 -42.05 12.69 -50.15
N TYR A 11 -42.57 12.13 -51.24
CA TYR A 11 -43.87 12.31 -51.84
C TYR A 11 -44.97 12.72 -50.85
N ALA A 12 -45.60 13.86 -51.12
CA ALA A 12 -46.96 14.10 -50.69
C ALA A 12 -47.86 13.06 -51.39
N TYR A 13 -48.30 12.06 -50.63
CA TYR A 13 -49.38 11.17 -51.05
C TYR A 13 -50.68 11.94 -50.91
N VAL A 14 -51.21 12.43 -52.03
CA VAL A 14 -52.58 12.96 -52.13
C VAL A 14 -53.46 11.79 -52.61
N PRO A 15 -54.36 11.23 -51.78
CA PRO A 15 -55.35 10.31 -52.29
C PRO A 15 -56.47 11.11 -52.95
N GLU A 16 -56.46 11.17 -54.28
CA GLU A 16 -57.68 11.40 -55.06
C GLU A 16 -58.56 10.15 -54.96
N SER A 17 -59.47 10.16 -53.99
CA SER A 17 -60.65 9.29 -54.00
C SER A 17 -61.86 10.14 -53.66
N PHE A 18 -62.56 10.61 -54.70
CA PHE A 18 -63.96 11.02 -54.63
C PHE A 18 -64.81 9.79 -54.29
N GLY A 19 -64.93 9.52 -53.00
CA GLY A 19 -65.85 8.55 -52.42
C GLY A 19 -66.40 9.19 -51.16
N ILE A 20 -67.71 9.45 -51.16
CA ILE A 20 -68.56 9.92 -50.04
C ILE A 20 -67.72 10.30 -48.82
N VAL A 21 -67.39 11.59 -48.70
CA VAL A 21 -66.72 12.14 -47.52
C VAL A 21 -67.53 11.66 -46.32
N ASP A 22 -66.92 10.81 -45.51
CA ASP A 22 -67.45 10.37 -44.24
C ASP A 22 -67.61 11.63 -43.35
N LEU A 23 -68.77 12.26 -43.49
CA LEU A 23 -69.16 13.51 -42.82
C LEU A 23 -69.16 13.32 -41.30
N GLU A 24 -69.16 12.09 -40.79
CA GLU A 24 -68.94 11.80 -39.38
C GLU A 24 -67.48 11.96 -38.96
N GLY A 25 -66.52 11.48 -39.75
CA GLY A 25 -65.09 11.69 -39.50
C GLY A 25 -64.66 13.16 -39.59
N ALA A 26 -65.28 13.94 -40.48
CA ALA A 26 -65.03 15.37 -40.64
C ALA A 26 -65.60 16.23 -39.49
N LYS A 27 -66.70 15.80 -38.85
CA LYS A 27 -67.30 16.49 -37.70
C LYS A 27 -66.43 16.43 -36.43
N GLY A 28 -65.63 15.38 -36.26
CA GLY A 28 -64.71 15.22 -35.12
C GLY A 28 -63.30 15.79 -35.32
N LEU A 29 -63.00 16.31 -36.51
CA LEU A 29 -61.67 16.84 -36.85
C LEU A 29 -61.27 18.07 -36.00
N PRO A 30 -62.17 19.04 -35.74
CA PRO A 30 -61.85 20.19 -34.88
C PRO A 30 -61.51 19.79 -33.45
N ASP A 31 -62.21 18.78 -32.90
CA ASP A 31 -61.97 18.28 -31.54
C ASP A 31 -60.65 17.51 -31.45
N ARG A 32 -60.28 16.74 -32.48
CA ARG A 32 -58.96 16.09 -32.56
C ARG A 32 -57.82 17.09 -32.67
N ILE A 33 -57.99 18.15 -33.47
CA ILE A 33 -57.01 19.24 -33.56
C ILE A 33 -56.88 19.94 -32.20
N ARG A 34 -57.99 20.21 -31.52
CA ARG A 34 -57.98 20.81 -30.18
C ARG A 34 -57.24 19.94 -29.16
N SER A 35 -57.55 18.64 -29.13
CA SER A 35 -56.88 17.68 -28.25
C SER A 35 -55.38 17.56 -28.56
N GLN A 36 -54.97 17.59 -29.83
CA GLN A 36 -53.55 17.63 -30.20
C GLN A 36 -52.88 18.93 -29.80
N CYS A 37 -53.52 20.08 -29.98
CA CYS A 37 -52.98 21.37 -29.53
C CYS A 37 -52.81 21.41 -28.01
N GLU A 38 -53.77 20.89 -27.24
CA GLU A 38 -53.68 20.76 -25.79
C GLU A 38 -52.55 19.80 -25.39
N SER A 39 -52.43 18.66 -26.05
CA SER A 39 -51.34 17.71 -25.80
C SER A 39 -49.96 18.30 -26.10
N ILE A 40 -49.81 19.04 -27.21
CA ILE A 40 -48.58 19.74 -27.57
C ILE A 40 -48.27 20.82 -26.54
N LYS A 41 -49.27 21.58 -26.08
CA LYS A 41 -49.11 22.61 -25.06
C LYS A 41 -48.65 22.01 -23.73
N CYS A 42 -49.30 20.95 -23.26
CA CYS A 42 -48.89 20.21 -22.06
C CYS A 42 -47.47 19.65 -22.19
N ALA A 43 -47.11 19.06 -23.34
CA ALA A 43 -45.76 18.56 -23.59
C ALA A 43 -44.72 19.69 -23.60
N HIS A 44 -45.09 20.87 -24.10
CA HIS A 44 -44.20 22.04 -24.10
C HIS A 44 -43.98 22.59 -22.69
N GLU A 45 -45.03 22.67 -21.88
CA GLU A 45 -44.95 23.07 -20.48
C GLU A 45 -44.08 22.10 -19.67
N LEU A 46 -44.27 20.78 -19.84
CA LEU A 46 -43.40 19.74 -19.26
C LEU A 46 -41.95 19.84 -19.73
N SER A 47 -41.71 20.09 -21.03
CA SER A 47 -40.36 20.29 -21.53
C SER A 47 -39.69 21.53 -20.93
N GLY A 48 -40.48 22.60 -20.69
CA GLY A 48 -40.04 23.80 -19.98
C GLY A 48 -39.63 23.51 -18.54
N THR A 49 -40.43 22.76 -17.79
CA THR A 49 -40.10 22.39 -16.40
C THR A 49 -38.83 21.54 -16.33
N TYR A 50 -38.68 20.55 -17.22
CA TYR A 50 -37.45 19.75 -17.27
C TYR A 50 -36.23 20.57 -17.63
N ARG A 51 -36.33 21.50 -18.59
CA ARG A 51 -35.23 22.41 -18.93
C ARG A 51 -34.80 23.27 -17.76
N ASN A 52 -35.76 23.84 -17.02
CA ASN A 52 -35.46 24.66 -15.85
C ASN A 52 -34.80 23.82 -14.74
N HIS A 53 -35.28 22.61 -14.51
CA HIS A 53 -34.71 21.71 -13.52
C HIS A 53 -33.28 21.29 -13.88
N ILE A 54 -33.03 20.93 -15.15
CA ILE A 54 -31.67 20.60 -15.63
C ILE A 54 -30.75 21.81 -15.49
N ALA A 55 -31.21 23.01 -15.85
CA ALA A 55 -30.41 24.22 -15.71
C ALA A 55 -30.04 24.50 -14.25
N GLN A 56 -30.98 24.30 -13.32
CA GLN A 56 -30.73 24.42 -11.89
C GLN A 56 -29.70 23.39 -11.41
N MET A 57 -29.85 22.11 -11.79
CA MET A 57 -28.88 21.08 -11.42
C MET A 57 -27.47 21.38 -11.95
N VAL A 58 -27.37 21.87 -13.18
CA VAL A 58 -26.07 22.26 -13.77
C VAL A 58 -25.45 23.40 -12.98
N ASP A 59 -26.24 24.38 -12.56
CA ASP A 59 -25.76 25.49 -11.73
C ASP A 59 -25.31 25.01 -10.34
N GLU A 60 -26.08 24.13 -9.70
CA GLU A 60 -25.70 23.49 -8.43
C GLU A 60 -24.38 22.70 -8.56
N ILE A 61 -24.20 21.93 -9.63
CA ILE A 61 -22.96 21.20 -9.91
C ILE A 61 -21.80 22.18 -10.12
N ASN A 62 -22.00 23.24 -10.91
CA ASN A 62 -20.97 24.25 -11.18
C ASN A 62 -20.56 25.02 -9.92
N GLN A 63 -21.44 25.15 -8.93
CA GLN A 63 -21.13 25.77 -7.64
C GLN A 63 -20.49 24.79 -6.65
N LEU A 64 -20.90 23.51 -6.66
CA LEU A 64 -20.36 22.49 -5.77
C LEU A 64 -18.96 22.03 -6.17
N HIS A 65 -18.69 21.93 -7.47
CA HIS A 65 -17.41 21.44 -7.97
C HIS A 65 -16.20 22.26 -7.48
N PRO A 66 -16.16 23.61 -7.59
CA PRO A 66 -15.03 24.39 -7.12
C PRO A 66 -14.87 24.34 -5.59
N LYS A 67 -15.98 24.26 -4.83
CA LYS A 67 -15.91 24.11 -3.37
C LYS A 67 -15.28 22.79 -2.97
N LEU A 68 -15.69 21.70 -3.63
CA LEU A 68 -15.12 20.39 -3.37
C LEU A 68 -13.63 20.34 -3.75
N GLU A 69 -13.26 20.98 -4.86
CA GLU A 69 -11.86 21.10 -5.28
C GLU A 69 -11.04 21.90 -4.25
N GLU A 70 -11.56 23.04 -3.79
CA GLU A 70 -10.94 23.86 -2.75
C GLU A 70 -10.77 23.09 -1.43
N ASP A 71 -11.84 22.44 -0.95
CA ASP A 71 -11.82 21.63 0.28
C ASP A 71 -10.82 20.47 0.16
N LEU A 72 -10.73 19.83 -1.01
CA LEU A 72 -9.78 18.74 -1.25
C LEU A 72 -8.35 19.26 -1.28
N VAL A 73 -8.09 20.40 -1.92
CA VAL A 73 -6.77 21.03 -1.96
C VAL A 73 -6.35 21.46 -0.56
N ASP A 74 -7.26 22.05 0.23
CA ASP A 74 -6.97 22.43 1.62
C ASP A 74 -6.66 21.19 2.48
N ALA A 75 -7.49 20.14 2.40
CA ALA A 75 -7.24 18.88 3.10
C ALA A 75 -5.91 18.23 2.67
N LEU A 76 -5.59 18.19 1.37
CA LEU A 76 -4.34 17.63 0.86
C LEU A 76 -3.12 18.50 1.17
N SER A 77 -3.29 19.80 1.37
CA SER A 77 -2.20 20.69 1.73
C SER A 77 -1.91 20.69 3.24
N THR A 78 -2.92 20.46 4.08
CA THR A 78 -2.80 20.54 5.54
C THR A 78 -2.51 19.20 6.21
N LEU A 79 -3.20 18.13 5.82
CA LEU A 79 -3.11 16.84 6.50
C LEU A 79 -1.76 16.13 6.30
N PRO A 80 -1.23 16.02 5.06
CA PRO A 80 0.00 15.27 4.82
C PRO A 80 1.24 15.87 5.50
N PRO A 81 1.47 17.20 5.52
CA PRO A 81 2.62 17.76 6.22
C PRO A 81 2.62 17.48 7.71
N ILE A 82 1.46 17.55 8.37
CA ILE A 82 1.34 17.29 9.81
C ILE A 82 1.66 15.82 10.09
N LEU A 83 1.04 14.90 9.35
CA LEU A 83 1.28 13.46 9.51
C LEU A 83 2.72 13.06 9.16
N ASN A 84 3.33 13.70 8.17
CA ASN A 84 4.71 13.45 7.83
C ASN A 84 5.66 13.98 8.90
N ALA A 85 5.40 15.18 9.44
CA ALA A 85 6.21 15.76 10.51
C ALA A 85 6.18 14.91 11.79
N THR A 86 5.02 14.37 12.16
CA THR A 86 4.92 13.47 13.32
C THR A 86 5.66 12.16 13.05
N ARG A 87 5.46 11.55 11.88
CA ARG A 87 6.19 10.33 11.49
C ARG A 87 7.70 10.51 11.46
N THR A 88 8.20 11.65 10.98
CA THR A 88 9.64 11.95 10.98
C THR A 88 10.16 12.12 12.40
N ALA A 89 9.43 12.84 13.27
CA ALA A 89 9.83 13.02 14.66
C ALA A 89 9.84 11.70 15.45
N GLU A 90 8.86 10.82 15.21
CA GLU A 90 8.81 9.48 15.79
C GLU A 90 9.97 8.60 15.30
N ALA A 91 10.29 8.65 14.00
CA ALA A 91 11.43 7.93 13.43
C ALA A 91 12.76 8.42 14.02
N ASP A 92 12.95 9.73 14.16
CA ASP A 92 14.14 10.34 14.76
C ASP A 92 14.27 9.97 16.25
N LEU A 93 13.16 9.96 16.99
CA LEU A 93 13.12 9.52 18.38
C LEU A 93 13.54 8.05 18.51
N LEU A 94 12.99 7.17 17.66
CA LEU A 94 13.34 5.75 17.64
C LEU A 94 14.82 5.55 17.27
N SER A 95 15.33 6.27 16.27
CA SER A 95 16.75 6.22 15.89
C SER A 95 17.65 6.62 17.07
N THR A 96 17.33 7.74 17.73
CA THR A 96 18.05 8.23 18.91
C THR A 96 18.01 7.21 20.06
N MET A 97 16.86 6.57 20.29
CA MET A 97 16.73 5.51 21.30
C MET A 97 17.60 4.30 20.98
N VAL A 98 17.62 3.85 19.71
CA VAL A 98 18.45 2.74 19.26
C VAL A 98 19.93 3.09 19.46
N GLU A 99 20.37 4.26 19.00
CA GLU A 99 21.75 4.73 19.20
C GLU A 99 22.13 4.80 20.67
N ALA A 100 21.29 5.40 21.52
CA ALA A 100 21.52 5.47 22.96
C ALA A 100 21.60 4.06 23.59
N SER A 101 20.77 3.12 23.14
CA SER A 101 20.81 1.73 23.60
C SER A 101 22.11 1.02 23.18
N LEU A 102 22.59 1.25 21.96
CA LEU A 102 23.86 0.71 21.47
C LEU A 102 25.05 1.28 22.23
N ILE A 103 25.04 2.58 22.52
CA ILE A 103 26.05 3.23 23.37
C ILE A 103 26.05 2.60 24.77
N LYS A 104 24.87 2.42 25.39
CA LYS A 104 24.74 1.76 26.70
C LYS A 104 25.28 0.33 26.67
N LEU A 105 24.94 -0.45 25.65
CA LEU A 105 25.42 -1.83 25.49
C LEU A 105 26.94 -1.88 25.29
N SER A 106 27.50 -0.98 24.48
CA SER A 106 28.95 -0.86 24.27
C SER A 106 29.67 -0.51 25.58
N LEU A 107 29.11 0.41 26.37
CA LEU A 107 29.63 0.76 27.69
C LEU A 107 29.57 -0.43 28.66
N ILE A 108 28.44 -1.13 28.73
CA ILE A 108 28.29 -2.34 29.56
C ILE A 108 29.33 -3.37 29.14
N ARG A 109 29.46 -3.67 27.85
CA ARG A 109 30.46 -4.60 27.30
C ARG A 109 31.89 -4.21 27.71
N THR A 110 32.22 -2.92 27.63
CA THR A 110 33.55 -2.43 28.00
C THR A 110 33.80 -2.57 29.49
N ARG A 111 32.83 -2.20 30.34
CA ARG A 111 32.93 -2.35 31.80
C ARG A 111 33.03 -3.80 32.23
N THR A 112 32.23 -4.70 31.65
CA THR A 112 32.32 -6.13 31.95
C THR A 112 33.63 -6.72 31.47
N HIS A 113 34.12 -6.32 30.29
CA HIS A 113 35.43 -6.74 29.81
C HIS A 113 36.56 -6.30 30.75
N ILE A 114 36.56 -5.04 31.20
CA ILE A 114 37.56 -4.54 32.17
C ILE A 114 37.42 -5.28 33.51
N SER A 115 36.20 -5.45 34.01
CA SER A 115 35.95 -6.14 35.29
C SER A 115 36.38 -7.61 35.25
N LEU A 116 36.16 -8.31 34.14
CA LEU A 116 36.50 -9.73 33.99
C LEU A 116 37.97 -9.95 33.64
N TYR A 117 38.49 -9.23 32.65
CA TYR A 117 39.83 -9.48 32.08
C TYR A 117 40.90 -8.51 32.56
N GLY A 118 40.51 -7.29 32.96
CA GLY A 118 41.41 -6.25 33.45
C GLY A 118 41.64 -6.27 34.96
N HIS A 119 40.82 -6.98 35.72
CA HIS A 119 40.96 -7.02 37.17
C HIS A 119 42.06 -8.01 37.59
N ALA A 120 43.15 -7.47 38.15
CA ALA A 120 44.17 -8.25 38.85
C ALA A 120 43.98 -8.06 40.35
N SER A 121 44.11 -9.14 41.14
CA SER A 121 44.05 -9.02 42.60
C SER A 121 45.26 -8.23 43.09
N PRO A 122 45.10 -7.23 43.98
CA PRO A 122 46.23 -6.46 44.51
C PRO A 122 47.23 -7.34 45.27
N SER A 123 46.75 -8.42 45.92
CA SER A 123 47.60 -9.39 46.61
C SER A 123 48.28 -10.37 45.65
N ARG A 124 47.76 -10.54 44.43
CA ARG A 124 48.27 -11.47 43.40
C ARG A 124 48.07 -10.86 42.01
N PRO A 125 48.94 -9.95 41.56
CA PRO A 125 48.76 -9.25 40.28
C PRO A 125 48.80 -10.19 39.06
N GLN A 126 49.35 -11.39 39.23
CA GLN A 126 49.40 -12.43 38.19
C GLN A 126 48.12 -13.28 38.12
N ALA A 127 47.22 -13.21 39.10
CA ALA A 127 45.96 -13.95 39.14
C ALA A 127 44.88 -13.15 38.41
N ASN A 128 44.93 -13.16 37.07
CA ASN A 128 43.91 -12.57 36.20
C ASN A 128 43.14 -13.66 35.43
N MET A 129 41.91 -13.35 35.02
CA MET A 129 41.04 -14.28 34.28
C MET A 129 41.68 -14.74 32.97
N THR A 130 42.40 -13.86 32.28
CA THR A 130 43.11 -14.16 31.03
C THR A 130 44.13 -15.29 31.21
N ARG A 131 44.89 -15.27 32.31
CA ARG A 131 45.87 -16.31 32.65
C ARG A 131 45.21 -17.59 33.14
N ALA A 132 44.09 -17.49 33.87
CA ALA A 132 43.29 -18.65 34.24
C ALA A 132 42.78 -19.40 32.99
N LEU A 133 42.24 -18.66 32.01
CA LEU A 133 41.81 -19.21 30.73
C LEU A 133 42.98 -19.78 29.91
N ALA A 134 44.10 -19.06 29.81
CA ALA A 134 45.28 -19.56 29.11
C ALA A 134 45.80 -20.87 29.73
N THR A 135 45.79 -20.98 31.06
CA THR A 135 46.18 -22.20 31.78
C THR A 135 45.19 -23.33 31.52
N ALA A 136 43.88 -23.05 31.53
CA ALA A 136 42.84 -24.03 31.24
C ALA A 136 42.96 -24.57 29.80
N ILE A 137 43.16 -23.68 28.81
CA ILE A 137 43.38 -24.04 27.41
C ILE A 137 44.66 -24.88 27.27
N GLY A 138 45.75 -24.48 27.94
CA GLY A 138 46.99 -25.24 27.96
C GLY A 138 46.80 -26.66 28.48
N LYS A 139 46.05 -26.83 29.59
CA LYS A 139 45.69 -28.14 30.14
C LYS A 139 44.82 -28.96 29.18
N LEU A 140 43.85 -28.31 28.52
CA LEU A 140 42.97 -28.98 27.55
C LEU A 140 43.78 -29.52 26.36
N ARG A 141 44.69 -28.70 25.81
CA ARG A 141 45.59 -29.11 24.72
C ARG A 141 46.57 -30.19 25.12
N ALA A 142 47.09 -30.15 26.35
CA ALA A 142 47.96 -31.20 26.86
C ALA A 142 47.21 -32.54 26.95
N LYS A 143 46.00 -32.53 27.53
CA LYS A 143 45.13 -33.73 27.56
C LYS A 143 44.80 -34.25 26.17
N GLN A 144 44.51 -33.36 25.22
CA GLN A 144 44.24 -33.74 23.84
C GLN A 144 45.42 -34.49 23.23
N ARG A 145 46.66 -34.01 23.39
CA ARG A 145 47.85 -34.71 22.89
C ARG A 145 48.03 -36.08 23.53
N THR A 146 47.84 -36.19 24.84
CA THR A 146 47.93 -37.47 25.54
C THR A 146 46.88 -38.45 25.00
N GLN A 147 45.66 -38.00 24.74
CA GLN A 147 44.62 -38.83 24.13
C GLN A 147 44.95 -39.27 22.71
N GLU A 148 45.52 -38.37 21.89
CA GLU A 148 45.97 -38.70 20.53
C GLU A 148 47.11 -39.75 20.55
N GLU A 149 48.03 -39.66 21.52
CA GLU A 149 49.10 -40.64 21.74
C GLU A 149 48.55 -42.01 22.18
N GLU A 150 47.62 -42.01 23.15
CA GLU A 150 46.94 -43.22 23.62
C GLU A 150 46.14 -43.90 22.49
N GLU A 151 45.41 -43.12 21.68
CA GLU A 151 44.66 -43.63 20.52
C GLU A 151 45.60 -44.26 19.49
N HIS A 152 46.70 -43.61 19.16
CA HIS A 152 47.69 -44.15 18.24
C HIS A 152 48.32 -45.46 18.75
N GLU A 153 48.57 -45.56 20.06
CA GLU A 153 49.08 -46.80 20.67
C GLU A 153 48.05 -47.93 20.60
N LEU A 154 46.78 -47.63 20.91
CA LEU A 154 45.68 -48.59 20.81
C LEU A 154 45.47 -49.08 19.38
N ASP A 155 45.51 -48.18 18.39
CA ASP A 155 45.43 -48.52 16.97
C ASP A 155 46.57 -49.45 16.55
N ALA A 156 47.79 -49.22 17.04
CA ALA A 156 48.92 -50.10 16.77
C ALA A 156 48.71 -51.51 17.37
N GLN A 157 48.15 -51.60 18.58
CA GLN A 157 47.83 -52.89 19.23
C GLN A 157 46.68 -53.62 18.51
N LEU A 158 45.66 -52.89 18.05
CA LEU A 158 44.57 -53.44 17.24
C LEU A 158 45.06 -53.94 15.87
N ALA A 159 45.98 -53.21 15.23
CA ALA A 159 46.60 -53.64 13.98
C ALA A 159 47.48 -54.89 14.17
N ALA A 160 48.20 -55.01 15.30
CA ALA A 160 49.01 -56.17 15.61
C ALA A 160 48.14 -57.41 15.91
N SER A 161 47.12 -57.26 16.75
CA SER A 161 46.19 -58.34 17.07
C SER A 161 45.41 -58.81 15.83
N SER A 162 44.85 -57.90 15.03
CA SER A 162 44.16 -58.27 13.78
C SER A 162 45.04 -59.06 12.78
N ARG A 163 46.34 -58.76 12.70
CA ARG A 163 47.28 -59.56 11.89
C ARG A 163 47.48 -60.97 12.45
N THR A 164 47.52 -61.14 13.77
CA THR A 164 47.65 -62.46 14.40
C THR A 164 46.39 -63.33 14.31
N TRP A 165 45.21 -62.73 14.11
CA TRP A 165 43.95 -63.46 13.90
C TRP A 165 43.71 -63.86 12.43
N HIS A 166 44.45 -63.29 11.48
CA HIS A 166 44.33 -63.54 10.04
C HIS A 166 45.52 -64.31 9.43
N ALA A 167 46.45 -64.81 10.26
CA ALA A 167 47.57 -65.68 9.89
C ALA A 167 47.33 -67.10 10.41
#